data_AF-A0A315ZYQ2-F1
#
_entry.id   AF-A0A315ZYQ2-F1
#
_cell.length_a   1.000
_cell.length_b   1.000
_cell.length_c   1.000
_cell.angle_alpha   90.00
_cell.angle_beta   90.00
_cell.angle_gamma   90.00
#
_symmetry.space_group_name_H-M   'P 1'
#
loop_
_entity.id
_entity.type
_entity.pdbx_description
1 polymer ?
#
loop_
_entity_poly.entity_id
_entity_poly.type
_entity_poly.pdbx_seq_one_letter_code
_entity_poly.pdbx_strand_id
1 'polypeptide(L)'
;MKSLEREEFVPLRKCLEELLEFIQGLQVEEIPYFYKSVENMKHNLEICLLVKYEGWEQMEQILKRDWRCANHMLLGIPGFNIQAGSPKEKAELDCRFLQLIANIEDYLRLEQTV
;
A
#
# COMPACT_ATOMS: atom_id res chain seq x y z
N MET A 1 -18.42 5.99 11.18
CA MET A 1 -17.06 5.98 10.56
C MET A 1 -17.10 6.87 9.34
N LYS A 2 -16.08 7.72 9.15
CA LYS A 2 -15.98 8.64 8.01
C LYS A 2 -15.42 7.89 6.79
N SER A 3 -16.11 7.92 5.65
CA SER A 3 -15.71 7.29 4.39
C SER A 3 -14.57 8.06 3.71
N LEU A 4 -13.80 7.39 2.86
CA LEU A 4 -12.73 8.00 2.07
C LEU A 4 -13.36 9.04 1.12
N GLU A 5 -12.90 10.28 1.21
CA GLU A 5 -13.37 11.36 0.35
C GLU A 5 -12.64 11.31 -1.00
N ARG A 6 -13.29 11.79 -2.06
CA ARG A 6 -12.74 11.72 -3.43
C ARG A 6 -11.42 12.47 -3.55
N GLU A 7 -11.28 13.55 -2.80
CA GLU A 7 -10.11 14.41 -2.70
C GLU A 7 -8.89 13.64 -2.16
N GLU A 8 -9.12 12.57 -1.41
CA GLU A 8 -8.08 11.72 -0.81
C GLU A 8 -7.54 10.67 -1.79
N PHE A 9 -8.16 10.47 -2.95
CA PHE A 9 -7.74 9.44 -3.91
C PHE A 9 -6.41 9.77 -4.58
N VAL A 10 -6.16 11.04 -4.90
CA VAL A 10 -4.89 11.50 -5.48
C VAL A 10 -3.71 11.30 -4.52
N PRO A 11 -3.77 11.75 -3.26
CA PRO A 11 -2.68 11.52 -2.33
C PRO A 11 -2.52 10.03 -1.98
N LEU A 12 -3.61 9.27 -1.80
CA LEU A 12 -3.51 7.82 -1.59
C LEU A 12 -2.80 7.11 -2.76
N ARG A 13 -3.12 7.47 -4.01
CA ARG A 13 -2.43 6.92 -5.19
C ARG A 13 -0.92 7.18 -5.13
N LYS A 14 -0.50 8.37 -4.69
CA LYS A 14 0.93 8.71 -4.53
C LYS A 14 1.59 7.87 -3.43
N CYS A 15 0.91 7.64 -2.30
CA CYS A 15 1.46 6.77 -1.26
C CYS A 15 1.64 5.31 -1.74
N LEU A 16 0.69 4.81 -2.53
CA LEU A 16 0.82 3.49 -3.17
C LEU A 16 1.98 3.45 -4.17
N GLU A 17 2.14 4.50 -4.98
CA GLU A 17 3.25 4.66 -5.93
C GLU A 17 4.61 4.67 -5.21
N GLU A 18 4.76 5.45 -4.14
CA GLU A 18 5.98 5.49 -3.32
C GLU A 18 6.32 4.12 -2.70
N LEU A 19 5.31 3.36 -2.24
CA LEU A 19 5.53 2.01 -1.72
C LEU A 19 6.02 1.04 -2.80
N LEU A 20 5.44 1.11 -4.00
CA LEU A 20 5.84 0.25 -5.12
C LEU A 20 7.27 0.57 -5.58
N GLU A 21 7.60 1.85 -5.72
CA GLU A 21 8.96 2.31 -6.07
C GLU A 21 9.98 1.89 -5.01
N PHE A 22 9.63 2.00 -3.73
CA PHE A 22 10.48 1.52 -2.63
C PHE A 22 10.78 0.02 -2.77
N ILE A 23 9.76 -0.82 -2.98
CA ILE A 23 9.94 -2.27 -3.12
C ILE A 23 10.78 -2.62 -4.34
N GLN A 24 10.57 -1.94 -5.48
CA GLN A 24 11.39 -2.11 -6.67
C GLN A 24 12.85 -1.72 -6.43
N GLY A 25 13.09 -0.67 -5.62
CA GLY A 25 14.42 -0.21 -5.25
C GLY A 25 15.20 -1.17 -4.35
N LEU A 26 14.54 -2.10 -3.67
CA LEU A 26 15.18 -3.10 -2.79
C LEU A 26 15.94 -4.20 -3.54
N GLN A 27 15.88 -4.24 -4.88
CA GLN A 27 16.52 -5.27 -5.72
C GLN A 27 16.22 -6.71 -5.24
N VAL A 28 14.97 -6.94 -4.83
CA VAL A 28 14.51 -8.26 -4.39
C VAL A 28 14.62 -9.28 -5.52
N GLU A 29 15.08 -10.50 -5.21
CA GLU A 29 15.19 -11.60 -6.19
C GLU A 29 13.82 -11.98 -6.78
N GLU A 30 12.78 -11.93 -5.95
CA GLU A 30 11.40 -12.17 -6.34
C GLU A 30 10.49 -11.03 -5.86
N ILE A 31 9.58 -10.60 -6.74
CA ILE A 31 8.58 -9.59 -6.41
C ILE A 31 7.63 -10.17 -5.34
N PRO A 32 7.45 -9.51 -4.19
CA PRO A 32 6.60 -10.03 -3.12
C PRO A 32 5.14 -10.18 -3.56
N TYR A 33 4.44 -11.20 -3.05
CA TYR A 33 3.06 -11.48 -3.43
C TYR A 33 2.12 -10.27 -3.25
N PHE A 34 2.27 -9.53 -2.15
CA PHE A 34 1.45 -8.35 -1.86
C PHE A 34 1.69 -7.17 -2.81
N TYR A 35 2.83 -7.12 -3.50
CA TYR A 35 3.15 -6.07 -4.47
C TYR A 35 2.05 -5.96 -5.52
N LYS A 36 1.52 -7.09 -5.99
CA LYS A 36 0.47 -7.11 -7.01
C LYS A 36 -0.85 -6.52 -6.49
N SER A 37 -1.18 -6.74 -5.22
CA SER A 37 -2.35 -6.13 -4.59
C SER A 37 -2.21 -4.61 -4.49
N VAL A 38 -1.04 -4.12 -4.07
CA VAL A 38 -0.75 -2.67 -4.01
C VAL A 38 -0.78 -2.04 -5.40
N GLU A 39 -0.22 -2.71 -6.41
CA GLU A 39 -0.23 -2.26 -7.80
C GLU A 39 -1.67 -2.15 -8.34
N ASN A 40 -2.51 -3.15 -8.08
CA ASN A 40 -3.91 -3.12 -8.47
C ASN A 40 -4.67 -1.95 -7.82
N MET A 41 -4.41 -1.67 -6.54
CA MET A 41 -4.99 -0.50 -5.86
C MET A 41 -4.61 0.81 -6.56
N LYS A 42 -3.32 0.98 -6.91
CA LYS A 42 -2.85 2.16 -7.63
C LYS A 42 -3.57 2.31 -8.97
N HIS A 43 -3.62 1.25 -9.76
CA HIS A 43 -4.27 1.27 -11.08
C HIS A 43 -5.77 1.54 -10.99
N ASN A 44 -6.45 0.98 -9.99
CA ASN A 44 -7.88 1.24 -9.75
C ASN A 44 -8.14 2.73 -9.47
N LEU A 45 -7.27 3.37 -8.69
CA LEU A 45 -7.33 4.82 -8.44
C LEU A 45 -7.04 5.63 -9.72
N GLU A 46 -6.03 5.25 -10.50
CA GLU A 46 -5.71 5.91 -11.78
C GLU A 46 -6.89 5.89 -12.73
N ILE A 47 -7.51 4.72 -12.90
CA ILE A 47 -8.69 4.55 -13.75
C ILE A 47 -9.84 5.39 -13.21
N CYS A 48 -10.12 5.35 -11.90
CA CYS A 48 -11.20 6.14 -11.30
C CYS A 48 -11.03 7.64 -11.51
N LEU A 49 -9.80 8.14 -11.35
CA LEU A 49 -9.47 9.55 -11.56
C LEU A 49 -9.61 9.94 -13.03
N LEU A 50 -9.11 9.13 -13.96
CA LEU A 50 -9.18 9.37 -15.41
C LEU A 50 -10.63 9.43 -15.92
N VAL A 51 -11.46 8.46 -15.54
CA VAL A 51 -12.86 8.38 -16.00
C VAL A 51 -13.82 9.25 -15.17
N LYS A 52 -13.30 9.97 -14.16
CA LYS A 52 -14.08 10.77 -13.21
C LYS A 52 -15.22 9.99 -12.56
N TYR A 53 -14.93 8.73 -12.18
CA TYR A 53 -15.93 7.81 -11.64
C TYR A 53 -16.70 8.42 -10.45
N GLU A 54 -18.03 8.32 -10.48
CA GLU A 54 -18.91 8.85 -9.43
C GLU A 54 -19.25 7.81 -8.33
N GLY A 55 -18.85 6.55 -8.48
CA GLY A 55 -19.05 5.50 -7.46
C GLY A 55 -17.90 5.39 -6.45
N TRP A 56 -17.46 6.51 -5.86
CA TRP A 56 -16.28 6.51 -4.99
C TRP A 56 -16.43 5.60 -3.76
N GLU A 57 -17.66 5.38 -3.28
CA GLU A 57 -17.96 4.49 -2.15
C GLU A 57 -17.61 3.02 -2.48
N GLN A 58 -17.91 2.56 -3.70
CA GLN A 58 -17.53 1.21 -4.14
C GLN A 58 -16.00 1.10 -4.28
N MET A 59 -15.34 2.18 -4.69
CA MET A 59 -13.88 2.22 -4.81
C MET A 59 -13.20 2.07 -3.45
N GLU A 60 -13.69 2.75 -2.41
CA GLU A 60 -13.16 2.57 -1.04
C GLU A 60 -13.20 1.10 -0.60
N GLN A 61 -14.31 0.39 -0.86
CA GLN A 61 -14.45 -1.01 -0.48
C GLN A 61 -13.47 -1.92 -1.25
N ILE A 62 -13.26 -1.64 -2.53
CA ILE A 62 -12.29 -2.37 -3.36
C ILE A 62 -10.87 -2.17 -2.82
N LEU A 63 -10.49 -0.92 -2.49
CA LEU A 63 -9.17 -0.60 -1.94
C LEU A 63 -8.95 -1.28 -0.58
N LYS A 64 -9.95 -1.25 0.30
CA LYS A 64 -9.87 -1.94 1.60
C LYS A 64 -9.74 -3.45 1.46
N ARG A 65 -10.48 -4.06 0.53
CA ARG A 65 -10.35 -5.50 0.21
C ARG A 65 -8.94 -5.82 -0.26
N ASP A 66 -8.42 -5.07 -1.22
CA ASP A 66 -7.11 -5.33 -1.81
C ASP A 66 -5.98 -5.09 -0.80
N TRP A 67 -6.13 -4.10 0.08
CA TRP A 67 -5.21 -3.87 1.20
C TRP A 67 -5.20 -5.03 2.21
N ARG A 68 -6.37 -5.60 2.53
CA ARG A 68 -6.44 -6.82 3.36
C ARG A 68 -5.75 -8.01 2.70
N CYS A 69 -5.87 -8.16 1.38
CA CYS A 69 -5.12 -9.17 0.64
C CYS A 69 -3.60 -8.92 0.71
N ALA A 70 -3.18 -7.65 0.60
CA ALA A 70 -1.78 -7.26 0.77
C ALA A 70 -1.25 -7.55 2.19
N ASN A 71 -2.12 -7.48 3.20
CA ASN A 71 -1.81 -7.76 4.61
C ASN A 71 -2.07 -9.21 5.04
N HIS A 72 -2.10 -10.17 4.10
CA HIS A 72 -2.23 -11.58 4.46
C HIS A 72 -1.11 -11.99 5.44
N MET A 73 -1.46 -12.59 6.58
CA MET A 73 -0.54 -12.83 7.71
C MET A 73 0.75 -13.59 7.34
N LEU A 74 0.66 -14.54 6.40
CA LEU A 74 1.79 -15.42 6.04
C LEU A 74 2.56 -15.00 4.79
N LEU A 75 1.92 -14.28 3.86
CA LEU A 75 2.45 -14.03 2.51
C LEU A 75 2.44 -12.54 2.14
N GLY A 76 1.90 -11.72 3.04
CA GLY A 76 1.70 -10.30 2.85
C GLY A 76 2.76 -9.45 3.51
N ILE A 77 2.43 -8.18 3.69
CA ILE A 77 3.26 -7.16 4.32
C ILE A 77 3.89 -7.64 5.65
N PRO A 78 3.15 -8.29 6.60
CA PRO A 78 3.74 -8.72 7.86
C PRO A 78 4.86 -9.76 7.75
N GLY A 79 4.85 -10.57 6.68
CA GLY A 79 5.85 -11.61 6.42
C GLY A 79 7.04 -11.12 5.59
N PHE A 80 7.03 -9.88 5.13
CA PHE A 80 8.07 -9.37 4.24
C PHE A 80 9.33 -9.00 5.01
N ASN A 81 10.46 -9.63 4.66
CA ASN A 81 11.75 -9.37 5.28
C ASN A 81 12.72 -8.72 4.30
N ILE A 82 13.07 -7.47 4.58
CA ILE A 82 14.02 -6.70 3.77
C ILE A 82 15.44 -7.20 4.02
N GLN A 83 16.13 -7.58 2.95
CA GLN A 83 17.56 -7.91 2.97
C GLN A 83 18.40 -6.64 2.91
N ALA A 84 19.47 -6.58 3.69
CA ALA A 84 20.38 -5.44 3.73
C ALA A 84 21.81 -5.89 4.06
N GLY A 85 22.81 -5.10 3.68
CA GLY A 85 24.23 -5.42 3.90
C GLY A 85 24.69 -5.20 5.34
N SER A 86 23.94 -4.45 6.15
CA SER A 86 24.25 -4.20 7.56
C SER A 86 23.00 -4.07 8.44
N PRO A 87 23.12 -4.30 9.77
CA PRO A 87 22.00 -4.07 10.70
C PRO A 87 21.48 -2.63 10.70
N LYS A 88 22.36 -1.65 10.50
CA LYS A 88 21.98 -0.23 10.46
C LYS A 88 21.14 0.08 9.23
N GLU A 89 21.60 -0.35 8.06
CA GLU A 89 20.87 -0.20 6.80
C GLU A 89 19.52 -0.91 6.86
N LYS A 90 19.49 -2.13 7.42
CA LYS A 90 18.24 -2.86 7.65
C LYS A 90 17.25 -2.05 8.48
N ALA A 91 17.70 -1.49 9.60
CA ALA A 91 16.84 -0.69 10.47
C ALA A 91 16.28 0.56 9.77
N GLU A 92 17.09 1.24 8.95
CA GLU A 92 16.65 2.40 8.16
C GLU A 92 15.60 2.01 7.11
N LEU A 93 15.80 0.90 6.39
CA LEU A 93 14.85 0.38 5.42
C LEU A 93 13.55 -0.08 6.07
N ASP A 94 13.64 -0.83 7.18
CA ASP A 94 12.48 -1.31 7.93
C ASP A 94 11.66 -0.10 8.46
N CYS A 95 12.32 0.95 8.97
CA CYS A 95 11.63 2.19 9.40
C CYS A 95 10.92 2.88 8.23
N ARG A 96 11.59 3.00 7.07
CA ARG A 96 10.99 3.62 5.88
C ARG A 96 9.79 2.81 5.38
N PHE A 97 9.90 1.49 5.38
CA PHE A 97 8.82 0.60 4.97
C PHE A 97 7.60 0.73 5.88
N LEU A 98 7.79 0.71 7.19
CA LEU A 98 6.72 0.92 8.17
C LEU A 98 6.05 2.30 8.01
N GLN A 99 6.82 3.35 7.75
CA GLN A 99 6.27 4.68 7.49
C GLN A 99 5.38 4.70 6.23
N LEU A 100 5.80 4.05 5.15
CA LEU A 100 5.04 3.97 3.91
C LEU A 100 3.71 3.22 4.10
N ILE A 101 3.74 2.13 4.87
CA ILE A 101 2.54 1.36 5.24
C ILE A 101 1.58 2.22 6.05
N ALA A 102 2.08 2.86 7.12
CA ALA A 102 1.27 3.71 8.00
C ALA A 102 0.57 4.84 7.23
N ASN A 103 1.28 5.48 6.29
CA ASN A 103 0.68 6.53 5.44
C ASN A 103 -0.53 6.02 4.64
N ILE A 104 -0.48 4.79 4.14
CA ILE A 104 -1.60 4.19 3.40
C ILE A 104 -2.74 3.82 4.35
N GLU A 105 -2.41 3.24 5.50
CA GLU A 105 -3.39 2.84 6.53
C GLU A 105 -4.17 4.04 7.08
N ASP A 106 -3.53 5.20 7.24
CA ASP A 106 -4.16 6.45 7.66
C ASP A 106 -5.28 6.88 6.70
N TYR A 107 -5.09 6.74 5.38
CA TYR A 107 -6.14 7.00 4.40
C TYR A 107 -7.24 5.95 4.43
N LEU A 108 -6.87 4.68 4.53
CA LEU A 108 -7.86 3.60 4.58
C LEU A 108 -8.60 3.56 5.92
N ARG A 109 -8.12 4.29 6.93
CA ARG A 109 -8.66 4.39 8.29
C ARG A 109 -8.96 3.01 8.86
N LEU A 110 -8.02 2.10 8.64
CA LEU A 110 -8.11 0.74 9.18
C LEU A 110 -7.66 0.81 10.64
N GLU A 111 -8.42 0.17 11.53
CA GLU A 111 -7.94 -0.04 12.88
C GLU A 111 -6.67 -0.88 12.79
N GLN A 112 -5.57 -0.37 13.35
CA GLN A 112 -4.36 -1.15 13.53
C GLN A 112 -4.76 -2.41 14.30
N THR A 113 -4.66 -3.56 13.65
CA THR A 113 -4.95 -4.83 14.31
C THR A 113 -3.76 -5.10 15.23
N VAL A 114 -3.94 -4.78 16.51
CA VAL A 114 -2.98 -5.04 17.59
C VAL A 114 -2.77 -6.54 17.76
#